data_AF-A0A7S4TA77-F1
#
_entry.id   AF-A0A7S4TA77-F1
#
_cell.length_a   1.000
_cell.length_b   1.000
_cell.length_c   1.000
_cell.angle_alpha   90.00
_cell.angle_beta   90.00
_cell.angle_gamma   90.00
#
_symmetry.space_group_name_H-M   'P 1'
#
loop_
_entity.id
_entity.type
_entity.pdbx_description
1 polymer ?
#
loop_
_entity_poly.entity_id
_entity_poly.type
_entity_poly.pdbx_seq_one_letter_code
_entity_poly.pdbx_strand_id
1 'polypeptide(L)'
;YTGFESTITWDSEMIYGCVCDSSWAVGLGNGERQEPEWFGADCSLRHCPSADDPRTTSVDETDCSNKDAKGGRGTGQPGNICHIDCSNRGLCDYVTGRCTCFDGYYGEACHLQSALAKY
;
A
#
# COMPACT_ATOMS: atom_id res chain seq x y z
N TYR A 1 9.42 -54.01 -0.16
CA TYR A 1 9.25 -52.55 -0.08
C TYR A 1 9.42 -51.98 -1.47
N THR A 2 8.33 -51.66 -2.15
CA THR A 2 8.37 -50.95 -3.44
C THR A 2 7.77 -49.57 -3.18
N GLY A 3 8.64 -48.60 -2.89
CA GLY A 3 8.24 -47.20 -2.82
C GLY A 3 7.96 -46.70 -4.22
N PHE A 4 6.81 -46.05 -4.40
CA PHE A 4 6.51 -45.32 -5.62
C PHE A 4 7.46 -44.13 -5.69
N GLU A 5 8.34 -44.10 -6.69
CA GLU A 5 9.04 -42.89 -7.12
C GLU A 5 8.11 -42.07 -8.01
N SER A 6 8.24 -40.74 -7.90
CA SER A 6 7.49 -39.68 -8.59
C SER A 6 6.10 -39.40 -7.99
N THR A 7 5.75 -38.22 -7.47
CA THR A 7 6.36 -36.88 -7.48
C THR A 7 5.83 -36.10 -6.27
N ILE A 8 6.53 -36.10 -5.14
CA ILE A 8 6.58 -34.90 -4.30
C ILE A 8 7.76 -34.07 -4.81
N THR A 9 7.63 -33.60 -6.05
CA THR A 9 8.46 -32.52 -6.54
C THR A 9 8.08 -31.33 -5.70
N TRP A 10 8.91 -31.01 -4.71
CA TRP A 10 8.94 -29.70 -4.10
C TRP A 10 8.74 -28.67 -5.22
N ASP A 11 7.65 -27.92 -5.16
CA ASP A 11 7.36 -26.90 -6.15
C ASP A 11 8.30 -25.73 -5.86
N SER A 12 9.41 -25.70 -6.58
CA SER A 12 10.41 -24.64 -6.50
C SER A 12 9.88 -23.27 -6.90
N GLU A 13 8.71 -23.23 -7.53
CA GLU A 13 8.10 -22.05 -8.14
C GLU A 13 6.94 -21.50 -7.30
N MET A 14 6.49 -22.20 -6.24
CA MET A 14 5.54 -21.65 -5.29
C MET A 14 6.22 -20.71 -4.31
N ILE A 15 6.10 -19.40 -4.57
CA ILE A 15 6.35 -18.37 -3.57
C ILE A 15 5.16 -18.38 -2.59
N TYR A 16 5.35 -19.03 -1.45
CA TYR A 16 4.39 -18.97 -0.34
C TYR A 16 4.51 -17.60 0.34
N GLY A 17 3.45 -16.78 0.26
CA GLY A 17 3.33 -15.53 0.99
C GLY A 17 2.28 -15.64 2.09
N CYS A 18 2.53 -15.01 3.24
CA CYS A 18 1.49 -14.83 4.25
C CYS A 18 0.47 -13.79 3.78
N VAL A 19 -0.82 -14.08 3.99
CA VAL A 19 -1.86 -13.06 3.89
C VAL A 19 -1.81 -12.25 5.18
N CYS A 20 -1.46 -10.97 5.06
CA CYS A 20 -1.39 -10.08 6.21
C CYS A 20 -2.77 -9.50 6.55
N ASP A 21 -3.04 -9.34 7.84
CA ASP A 21 -4.28 -8.75 8.32
C ASP A 21 -4.39 -7.28 7.91
N SER A 22 -5.62 -6.77 7.81
CA SER A 22 -5.90 -5.39 7.44
C SER A 22 -7.18 -4.91 8.10
N SER A 23 -7.17 -3.70 8.65
CA SER A 23 -8.38 -3.06 9.18
C SER A 23 -9.32 -2.54 8.09
N TRP A 24 -8.88 -2.49 6.83
CA TRP A 24 -9.69 -2.14 5.67
C TRP A 24 -9.78 -3.28 4.65
N ALA A 25 -10.84 -3.25 3.84
CA ALA A 25 -11.01 -4.19 2.74
C ALA A 25 -9.91 -4.02 1.69
N VAL A 26 -9.26 -5.11 1.33
CA VAL A 26 -8.16 -5.14 0.36
C VAL A 26 -8.64 -5.73 -0.94
N GLY A 27 -8.51 -4.97 -2.03
CA GLY A 27 -9.00 -5.41 -3.33
C GLY A 27 -9.04 -4.29 -4.37
N LEU A 28 -9.73 -4.59 -5.47
CA LEU A 28 -9.83 -3.74 -6.65
C LEU A 28 -11.24 -3.14 -6.83
N GLY A 29 -12.16 -3.44 -5.93
CA GLY A 29 -13.53 -2.95 -5.95
C GLY A 29 -13.68 -1.53 -5.40
N ASN A 30 -14.92 -1.02 -5.48
CA ASN A 30 -15.31 0.27 -4.94
C ASN A 30 -15.11 0.33 -3.42
N GLY A 31 -14.38 1.34 -2.93
CA GLY A 31 -14.07 1.51 -1.52
C GLY A 31 -13.01 0.56 -0.96
N GLU A 32 -12.55 -0.42 -1.75
CA GLU A 32 -11.44 -1.29 -1.39
C GLU A 32 -10.11 -0.58 -1.65
N ARG A 33 -9.10 -0.91 -0.85
CA ARG A 33 -7.75 -0.39 -1.02
C ARG A 33 -6.85 -1.45 -1.66
N GLN A 34 -6.00 -1.06 -2.59
CA GLN A 34 -5.15 -2.02 -3.32
C GLN A 34 -4.07 -2.69 -2.46
N GLU A 35 -3.70 -2.06 -1.35
CA GLU A 35 -2.66 -2.56 -0.43
C GLU A 35 -3.24 -2.80 0.97
N PRO A 36 -2.85 -3.90 1.64
CA PRO A 36 -3.23 -4.18 3.03
C PRO A 36 -2.60 -3.19 4.01
N GLU A 37 -3.06 -3.19 5.27
CA GLU A 37 -2.42 -2.42 6.34
C GLU A 37 -1.03 -2.98 6.70
N TRP A 38 -0.94 -4.29 6.86
CA TRP A 38 0.29 -4.99 7.20
C TRP A 38 0.89 -5.65 5.96
N PHE A 39 2.22 -5.66 5.86
CA PHE A 39 2.94 -6.21 4.72
C PHE A 39 4.33 -6.73 5.14
N GLY A 40 5.07 -7.25 4.17
CA GLY A 40 6.36 -7.91 4.37
C GLY A 40 6.21 -9.43 4.45
N ALA A 41 7.34 -10.14 4.52
CA ALA A 41 7.36 -11.60 4.50
C ALA A 41 6.68 -12.22 5.73
N ASP A 42 6.76 -11.54 6.87
CA ASP A 42 6.24 -11.96 8.18
C ASP A 42 5.12 -11.04 8.70
N CYS A 43 4.61 -10.14 7.86
CA CYS A 43 3.58 -9.15 8.22
C CYS A 43 3.97 -8.21 9.38
N SER A 44 5.28 -8.01 9.61
CA SER A 44 5.78 -7.13 10.68
C SER A 44 5.84 -5.65 10.32
N LEU A 45 5.67 -5.31 9.03
CA LEU A 45 5.72 -3.94 8.54
C LEU A 45 4.31 -3.41 8.30
N ARG A 46 4.10 -2.12 8.57
CA ARG A 46 2.81 -1.46 8.42
C ARG A 46 2.90 -0.28 7.48
N HIS A 47 1.97 -0.22 6.53
CA HIS A 47 1.76 0.98 5.74
C HIS A 47 1.38 2.16 6.65
N CYS A 48 1.87 3.34 6.29
CA CYS A 48 1.63 4.57 7.01
C CYS A 48 0.23 5.15 6.70
N PRO A 49 -0.22 6.19 7.42
CA PRO A 49 -1.41 6.92 7.05
C PRO A 49 -1.32 7.41 5.61
N SER A 50 -2.41 7.22 4.86
CA SER A 50 -2.51 7.61 3.46
C SER A 50 -3.54 8.71 3.27
N ALA A 51 -3.19 9.65 2.40
CA ALA A 51 -4.06 10.72 1.90
C ALA A 51 -3.48 11.28 0.59
N ASP A 52 -4.23 12.16 -0.05
CA ASP A 52 -3.84 12.83 -1.30
C ASP A 52 -2.65 13.79 -1.10
N ASP A 53 -1.83 14.02 -2.15
CA ASP A 53 -0.72 14.98 -2.05
C ASP A 53 -1.26 16.43 -2.14
N PRO A 54 -1.04 17.28 -1.12
CA PRO A 54 -1.59 18.64 -1.11
C PRO A 54 -1.05 19.56 -2.22
N ARG A 55 -0.04 19.14 -2.99
CA ARG A 55 0.51 19.95 -4.08
C ARG A 55 -0.05 19.62 -5.46
N THR A 56 -0.76 18.51 -5.61
CA THR A 56 -1.29 18.02 -6.88
C THR A 56 -2.79 18.29 -6.95
N THR A 57 -3.19 19.57 -6.94
CA THR A 57 -4.62 19.94 -6.89
C THR A 57 -5.48 19.47 -8.08
N SER A 58 -4.88 18.94 -9.13
CA SER A 58 -5.55 18.44 -10.33
C SER A 58 -5.47 16.92 -10.49
N VAL A 59 -4.79 16.22 -9.58
CA VAL A 59 -4.60 14.76 -9.61
C VAL A 59 -4.80 14.26 -8.20
N ASP A 60 -5.75 13.34 -8.00
CA ASP A 60 -5.90 12.65 -6.72
C ASP A 60 -5.08 11.36 -6.78
N GLU A 61 -3.96 11.30 -6.05
CA GLU A 61 -3.11 10.10 -6.02
C GLU A 61 -3.77 8.92 -5.31
N THR A 62 -4.84 9.16 -4.54
CA THR A 62 -5.61 8.10 -3.88
C THR A 62 -6.68 7.48 -4.79
N ASP A 63 -7.00 8.09 -5.93
CA ASP A 63 -7.92 7.52 -6.91
C ASP A 63 -7.23 6.44 -7.78
N CYS A 64 -7.56 5.19 -7.50
CA CYS A 64 -7.07 4.02 -8.22
C CYS A 64 -8.05 3.52 -9.29
N SER A 65 -9.07 4.31 -9.65
CA SER A 65 -9.99 3.95 -10.72
C SER A 65 -9.25 3.82 -12.05
N ASN A 66 -9.36 2.67 -12.70
CA ASN A 66 -8.67 2.32 -13.94
C ASN A 66 -7.12 2.37 -13.83
N LYS A 67 -6.57 2.21 -12.61
CA LYS A 67 -5.13 2.11 -12.37
C LYS A 67 -4.73 0.66 -12.13
N ASP A 68 -3.64 0.23 -12.74
CA ASP A 68 -3.11 -1.10 -12.53
C ASP A 68 -2.52 -1.24 -11.13
N ALA A 69 -2.95 -2.27 -10.42
CA ALA A 69 -2.46 -2.58 -9.10
C ALA A 69 -1.05 -3.19 -9.15
N LYS A 70 -0.24 -2.81 -8.16
CA LYS A 70 1.13 -3.32 -7.99
C LYS A 70 1.12 -4.85 -7.95
N GLY A 71 2.14 -5.47 -8.56
CA GLY A 71 2.28 -6.93 -8.61
C GLY A 71 1.36 -7.62 -9.62
N GLY A 72 0.79 -6.89 -10.59
CA GLY A 72 0.03 -7.49 -11.69
C GLY A 72 -1.32 -8.07 -11.26
N ARG A 73 -1.90 -7.58 -10.16
CA ARG A 73 -3.15 -8.10 -9.58
C ARG A 73 -4.40 -7.73 -10.38
N GLY A 74 -4.27 -6.86 -11.39
CA GLY A 74 -5.35 -6.36 -12.23
C GLY A 74 -5.49 -4.84 -12.13
N THR A 75 -6.60 -4.31 -12.63
CA THR A 75 -6.88 -2.87 -12.69
C THR A 75 -8.03 -2.51 -11.74
N GLY A 76 -7.90 -1.40 -11.01
CA GLY A 76 -8.93 -0.93 -10.08
C GLY A 76 -10.25 -0.56 -10.76
N GLN A 77 -11.37 -0.99 -10.19
CA GLN A 77 -12.72 -0.58 -10.57
C GLN A 77 -13.00 0.87 -10.15
N PRO A 78 -14.07 1.51 -10.67
CA PRO A 78 -14.45 2.85 -10.24
C PRO A 78 -14.64 2.97 -8.72
N GLY A 79 -13.93 3.91 -8.12
CA GLY A 79 -13.91 4.17 -6.67
C GLY A 79 -12.97 3.25 -5.87
N ASN A 80 -12.10 2.51 -6.54
CA ASN A 80 -11.00 1.81 -5.88
C ASN A 80 -9.92 2.79 -5.38
N ILE A 81 -9.27 2.44 -4.28
CA ILE A 81 -8.41 3.38 -3.53
C ILE A 81 -6.94 2.95 -3.58
N CYS A 82 -6.05 3.84 -4.01
CA CYS A 82 -4.61 3.64 -3.92
C CYS A 82 -4.11 3.86 -2.49
N HIS A 83 -3.04 3.18 -2.09
CA HIS A 83 -2.33 3.52 -0.86
C HIS A 83 -1.13 4.41 -1.18
N ILE A 84 -1.13 5.60 -0.57
CA ILE A 84 -0.12 6.63 -0.73
C ILE A 84 0.45 6.96 0.64
N ASP A 85 1.57 6.32 1.00
CA ASP A 85 2.23 6.53 2.27
C ASP A 85 2.61 8.01 2.45
N CYS A 86 2.18 8.60 3.57
CA CYS A 86 2.54 9.95 3.96
C CYS A 86 2.26 11.02 2.88
N SER A 87 1.24 10.81 2.04
CA SER A 87 0.83 11.75 0.99
C SER A 87 1.95 12.20 0.07
N ASN A 88 2.99 11.37 -0.13
CA ASN A 88 4.23 11.75 -0.84
C ASN A 88 5.00 12.94 -0.22
N ARG A 89 4.65 13.33 1.02
CA ARG A 89 5.17 14.51 1.75
C ARG A 89 5.83 14.15 3.08
N GLY A 90 6.22 12.90 3.25
CA GLY A 90 7.02 12.47 4.38
C GLY A 90 7.72 11.14 4.14
N LEU A 91 8.53 10.74 5.12
CA LEU A 91 9.12 9.42 5.20
C LEU A 91 8.26 8.52 6.08
N CYS A 92 7.91 7.35 5.59
CA CYS A 92 7.23 6.34 6.38
C CYS A 92 8.26 5.50 7.16
N ASP A 93 8.10 5.44 8.48
CA ASP A 93 8.70 4.39 9.28
C ASP A 93 7.75 3.19 9.31
N TYR A 94 8.04 2.20 8.46
CA TYR A 94 7.19 1.02 8.30
C TYR A 94 7.18 0.09 9.54
N VAL A 95 8.09 0.24 10.50
CA VAL A 95 8.05 -0.55 11.73
C VAL A 95 6.98 0.01 12.68
N THR A 96 6.87 1.33 12.75
CA THR A 96 5.89 2.00 13.63
C THR A 96 4.59 2.38 12.91
N GLY A 97 4.59 2.39 11.58
CA GLY A 97 3.49 2.86 10.74
C GLY A 97 3.24 4.36 10.89
N ARG A 98 4.29 5.16 11.13
CA ARG A 98 4.18 6.61 11.36
C ARG A 98 4.98 7.41 10.33
N CYS A 99 4.44 8.56 9.96
CA CYS A 99 5.08 9.49 9.05
C CYS A 99 5.96 10.50 9.77
N THR A 100 7.13 10.76 9.19
CA THR A 100 7.94 11.96 9.47
C THR A 100 7.78 12.91 8.29
N CYS A 101 7.03 14.00 8.48
CA CYS A 101 6.74 14.93 7.40
C CYS A 101 7.95 15.76 6.99
N PHE A 102 8.04 16.06 5.69
CA PHE A 102 9.00 17.02 5.16
C PHE A 102 8.67 18.43 5.62
N ASP A 103 9.65 19.32 5.53
CA ASP A 103 9.51 20.72 5.92
C ASP A 103 8.30 21.36 5.22
N GLY A 104 7.45 21.99 6.02
CA GLY A 104 6.26 22.67 5.54
C GLY A 104 5.02 21.80 5.39
N TYR A 105 5.09 20.49 5.68
CA TYR A 105 3.95 19.59 5.69
C TYR A 105 3.69 19.04 7.10
N TYR A 106 2.43 18.72 7.40
CA TYR A 106 2.01 18.23 8.70
C TYR A 106 0.72 17.42 8.63
N GLY A 107 0.28 16.91 9.79
CA GLY A 107 -0.80 15.93 9.94
C GLY A 107 -0.27 14.50 9.90
N GLU A 108 -1.09 13.54 10.32
CA GLU A 108 -0.69 12.12 10.46
C GLU A 108 -0.16 11.51 9.14
N ALA A 109 -0.70 11.96 8.01
CA ALA A 109 -0.29 11.54 6.67
C ALA A 109 0.51 12.62 5.92
N CYS A 110 0.93 13.72 6.55
CA CYS A 110 1.62 14.83 5.87
C CYS A 110 0.82 15.50 4.73
N HIS A 111 -0.51 15.36 4.73
CA HIS A 111 -1.41 15.87 3.70
C HIS A 111 -1.78 17.35 3.87
N LEU A 112 -1.33 18.00 4.94
CA LEU A 112 -1.61 19.42 5.17
C LEU A 112 -0.34 20.23 4.90
N GLN A 113 -0.46 21.30 4.13
CA GLN A 113 0.63 22.23 3.85
C GLN A 113 0.50 23.48 4.73
N SER A 114 1.59 23.85 5.40
CA SER A 114 1.67 25.11 6.14
C SER A 114 1.60 26.27 5.16
N ALA A 115 0.85 27.32 5.51
CA ALA A 115 0.75 28.55 4.70
C ALA A 115 2.13 29.25 4.49
N LEU A 116 3.13 28.89 5.30
CA LEU A 116 4.50 29.42 5.23
C LEU A 116 5.46 28.54 4.43
N ALA A 117 5.04 27.33 4.03
CA ALA A 117 5.81 26.43 3.18
C ALA A 117 5.83 26.97 1.75
N LYS A 118 6.68 27.96 1.51
CA LYS A 118 6.94 28.46 0.16
C LYS A 118 7.85 27.49 -0.59
N TYR A 119 7.49 27.35 -1.86
CA TYR A 119 7.96 26.46 -2.92
C TYR A 119 9.48 26.27 -3.02
#